data_AF-A0A1Q3S3M3-F1
#
_entry.id   AF-A0A1Q3S3M3-F1
#
_cell.length_a   1.000
_cell.length_b   1.000
_cell.length_c   1.000
_cell.angle_alpha   90.00
_cell.angle_beta   90.00
_cell.angle_gamma   90.00
#
_symmetry.space_group_name_H-M   'P 1'
#
loop_
_entity.id
_entity.type
_entity.pdbx_description
1 polymer ?
#
loop_
_entity_poly.entity_id
_entity_poly.type
_entity_poly.pdbx_seq_one_letter_code
_entity_poly.pdbx_strand_id
1 'polypeptide(L)'
;MQTQTQTTVTDNPSWNIKHLHEHLQYAADLELWTIPFYMSAMYSVIDRTSDSFQLIQSIVNQEMLHLQSAANIANAYGYSPKITPPVYTGQTIPHLDFNLDVPNPTSEYQPYSAEIGPLDISRINAMCLVEYPDWDSSSKPSLKQNVKEYANIADFYKALEYGAGQFKNQIKGGIRQVSHFSAFYRNLSNMNVTENGADGFYQVKMLINLITDQGEGASQQVQIKDAFQNTADDKFMEEDHFAKFMQIKQAKQLQPTYPVKPESEYTTYDQELLQILKEHFAELCRSIELLFAGENPEDFVRVMISVGAAIQNCWKNGITPQFS
;
A
#
# COMPACT_ATOMS: atom_id res chain seq x y z
N MET A 1 -19.05 -54.35 2.91
CA MET A 1 -18.83 -52.93 3.19
C MET A 1 -17.90 -52.40 2.12
N GLN A 2 -18.44 -51.69 1.13
CA GLN A 2 -17.63 -51.02 0.10
C GLN A 2 -17.26 -49.64 0.64
N THR A 3 -15.98 -49.43 0.90
CA THR A 3 -15.40 -48.12 1.20
C THR A 3 -15.38 -47.30 -0.09
N GLN A 4 -16.30 -46.34 -0.21
CA GLN A 4 -16.22 -45.29 -1.22
C GLN A 4 -15.07 -44.35 -0.84
N THR A 5 -14.02 -44.35 -1.65
CA THR A 5 -13.00 -43.30 -1.68
C THR A 5 -13.65 -42.03 -2.21
N GLN A 6 -13.94 -41.08 -1.31
CA GLN A 6 -14.25 -39.69 -1.67
C GLN A 6 -12.99 -39.06 -2.27
N THR A 7 -12.89 -39.05 -3.60
CA THR A 7 -12.00 -38.12 -4.30
C THR A 7 -12.60 -36.72 -4.17
N THR A 8 -12.13 -35.94 -3.21
CA THR A 8 -12.34 -34.49 -3.18
C THR A 8 -11.57 -33.88 -4.33
N VAL A 9 -12.21 -33.73 -5.49
CA VAL A 9 -11.74 -32.84 -6.54
C VAL A 9 -11.82 -31.44 -5.94
N THR A 10 -10.69 -30.88 -5.56
CA THR A 10 -10.62 -29.45 -5.23
C THR A 10 -10.81 -28.71 -6.55
N ASP A 11 -12.04 -28.25 -6.82
CA ASP A 11 -12.32 -27.36 -7.93
C ASP A 11 -11.52 -26.07 -7.72
N ASN A 12 -10.38 -25.99 -8.38
CA ASN A 12 -9.56 -24.79 -8.45
C ASN A 12 -10.37 -23.70 -9.18
N PRO A 13 -10.69 -22.56 -8.54
CA PRO A 13 -11.51 -21.53 -9.16
C PRO A 13 -10.92 -21.03 -10.47
N SER A 14 -11.70 -21.02 -11.55
CA SER A 14 -11.24 -20.51 -12.84
C SER A 14 -11.46 -19.00 -12.94
N TRP A 15 -10.40 -18.27 -13.27
CA TRP A 15 -10.44 -16.85 -13.53
C TRP A 15 -10.58 -16.58 -15.03
N ASN A 16 -11.06 -15.40 -15.37
CA ASN A 16 -10.91 -14.83 -16.72
C ASN A 16 -9.99 -13.60 -16.60
N ILE A 17 -9.51 -13.08 -17.73
CA ILE A 17 -8.55 -11.97 -17.70
C ILE A 17 -9.12 -10.70 -17.06
N LYS A 18 -10.44 -10.47 -17.13
CA LYS A 18 -11.09 -9.31 -16.49
C LYS A 18 -11.05 -9.41 -14.97
N HIS A 19 -11.25 -10.60 -14.40
CA HIS A 19 -11.11 -10.80 -12.95
C HIS A 19 -9.67 -10.51 -12.49
N LEU A 20 -8.67 -10.89 -13.28
CA LEU A 20 -7.27 -10.54 -13.00
C LEU A 20 -7.06 -9.02 -13.07
N HIS A 21 -7.55 -8.36 -14.11
CA HIS A 21 -7.47 -6.89 -14.24
C HIS A 21 -8.15 -6.16 -13.08
N GLU A 22 -9.30 -6.65 -12.61
CA GLU A 22 -9.98 -6.12 -11.43
C GLU A 22 -9.11 -6.24 -10.17
N HIS A 23 -8.48 -7.40 -9.92
CA HIS A 23 -7.60 -7.56 -8.76
C HIS A 23 -6.29 -6.77 -8.88
N LEU A 24 -5.77 -6.56 -10.10
CA LEU A 24 -4.63 -5.68 -10.34
C LEU A 24 -4.98 -4.22 -10.05
N GLN A 25 -6.22 -3.81 -10.33
CA GLN A 25 -6.73 -2.50 -9.92
C GLN A 25 -6.85 -2.42 -8.40
N TYR A 26 -7.36 -3.47 -7.74
CA TYR A 26 -7.47 -3.51 -6.27
C TYR A 26 -6.12 -3.34 -5.58
N ALA A 27 -5.05 -3.91 -6.15
CA ALA A 27 -3.70 -3.71 -5.64
C ALA A 27 -3.30 -2.24 -5.73
N ALA A 28 -3.44 -1.63 -6.90
CA ALA A 28 -3.12 -0.21 -7.08
C ALA A 28 -3.98 0.70 -6.17
N ASP A 29 -5.26 0.38 -5.98
CA ASP A 29 -6.16 1.14 -5.11
C ASP A 29 -5.74 1.06 -3.64
N LEU A 30 -5.35 -0.13 -3.17
CA LEU A 30 -4.88 -0.35 -1.80
C LEU A 30 -3.54 0.36 -1.52
N GLU A 31 -2.52 0.13 -2.36
CA GLU A 31 -1.21 0.79 -2.19
C GLU A 31 -1.31 2.32 -2.34
N LEU A 32 -2.22 2.82 -3.18
CA LEU A 32 -2.45 4.26 -3.28
C LEU A 32 -3.16 4.81 -2.03
N TRP A 33 -4.06 4.05 -1.42
CA TRP A 33 -4.81 4.48 -0.24
C TRP A 33 -3.91 4.69 0.98
N THR A 34 -2.89 3.84 1.17
CA THR A 34 -1.95 3.94 2.29
C THR A 34 -1.11 5.22 2.23
N ILE A 35 -0.69 5.65 1.03
CA ILE A 35 0.24 6.77 0.85
C ILE A 35 -0.29 8.08 1.48
N PRO A 36 -1.46 8.65 1.13
CA PRO A 36 -1.96 9.87 1.76
C PRO A 36 -2.32 9.68 3.24
N PHE A 37 -2.75 8.47 3.64
CA PHE A 37 -3.06 8.16 5.04
C PHE A 37 -1.80 8.26 5.91
N TYR A 38 -0.72 7.60 5.51
CA TYR A 38 0.56 7.59 6.20
C TYR A 38 1.25 8.95 6.11
N MET A 39 1.25 9.59 4.93
CA MET A 39 1.81 10.94 4.77
C MET A 39 1.12 11.95 5.67
N SER A 40 -0.21 11.91 5.79
CA SER A 40 -0.95 12.86 6.63
C SER A 40 -0.53 12.74 8.10
N ALA A 41 -0.50 11.53 8.64
CA ALA A 41 -0.04 11.30 10.01
C ALA A 41 1.44 11.70 10.18
N MET A 42 2.32 11.32 9.25
CA MET A 42 3.74 11.69 9.26
C MET A 42 3.93 13.20 9.32
N TYR A 43 3.29 13.95 8.43
CA TYR A 43 3.43 15.42 8.37
C TYR A 43 2.77 16.15 9.54
N SER A 44 1.93 15.47 10.32
CA SER A 44 1.36 16.02 11.55
C SER A 44 2.39 16.13 12.67
N VAL A 45 3.45 15.32 12.64
CA VAL A 45 4.52 15.32 13.66
C VAL A 45 5.36 16.58 13.54
N ILE A 46 5.51 17.30 14.67
CA ILE A 46 6.24 18.58 14.70
C ILE A 46 7.75 18.36 14.53
N ASP A 47 8.31 17.38 15.24
CA ASP A 47 9.73 17.03 15.15
C ASP A 47 9.99 16.01 14.03
N ARG A 48 10.43 16.53 12.87
CA ARG A 48 10.79 15.72 11.70
C ARG A 48 12.06 14.92 11.89
N THR A 49 12.83 15.18 12.94
CA THR A 49 14.03 14.40 13.28
C THR A 49 13.72 13.23 14.23
N SER A 50 12.48 13.13 14.72
CA SER A 50 12.05 12.01 15.56
C SER A 50 12.09 10.68 14.82
N ASP A 51 12.28 9.59 15.57
CA ASP A 51 12.28 8.24 15.01
C ASP A 51 10.93 7.90 14.38
N SER A 52 9.81 8.30 14.99
CA SER A 52 8.47 8.07 14.42
C SER A 52 8.30 8.73 13.05
N PHE A 53 8.81 9.95 12.86
CA PHE A 53 8.76 10.60 11.55
C PHE A 53 9.58 9.83 10.52
N GLN A 54 10.82 9.45 10.85
CA GLN A 54 11.72 8.74 9.94
C GLN A 54 11.23 7.33 9.60
N LEU A 55 10.68 6.60 10.57
CA LEU A 55 10.05 5.30 10.37
C LEU A 55 8.91 5.40 9.36
N ILE A 56 7.94 6.29 9.58
CA ILE A 56 6.81 6.46 8.65
C ILE A 56 7.27 6.97 7.29
N GLN A 57 8.29 7.83 7.25
CA GLN A 57 8.87 8.29 5.99
C GLN A 57 9.44 7.13 5.16
N SER A 58 10.15 6.19 5.79
CA SER A 58 10.66 5.00 5.10
C SER A 58 9.51 4.14 4.54
N ILE A 59 8.45 3.95 5.33
CA ILE A 59 7.26 3.19 4.93
C ILE A 59 6.57 3.86 3.75
N VAL A 60 6.31 5.17 3.80
CA VAL A 60 5.71 5.93 2.69
C VAL A 60 6.50 5.76 1.39
N ASN A 61 7.84 5.77 1.45
CA ASN A 61 8.67 5.53 0.28
C ASN A 61 8.52 4.08 -0.25
N GLN A 62 8.35 3.11 0.64
CA GLN A 62 8.08 1.71 0.29
C GLN A 62 6.68 1.54 -0.33
N GLU A 63 5.64 2.16 0.22
CA GLU A 63 4.28 2.17 -0.36
C GLU A 63 4.26 2.76 -1.79
N MET A 64 5.04 3.82 -2.04
CA MET A 64 5.18 4.36 -3.41
C MET A 64 5.88 3.37 -4.36
N LEU A 65 6.84 2.58 -3.86
CA LEU A 65 7.44 1.48 -4.62
C LEU A 65 6.44 0.33 -4.82
N HIS A 66 5.57 0.04 -3.86
CA HIS A 66 4.53 -0.99 -3.96
C HIS A 66 3.53 -0.63 -5.05
N LEU A 67 3.05 0.62 -5.07
CA LEU A 67 2.19 1.13 -6.13
C LEU A 67 2.85 1.03 -7.52
N GLN A 68 4.15 1.37 -7.64
CA GLN A 68 4.91 1.16 -8.86
C GLN A 68 4.97 -0.32 -9.26
N SER A 69 5.20 -1.20 -8.29
CA SER A 69 5.33 -2.65 -8.50
C SER A 69 4.00 -3.27 -8.93
N ALA A 70 2.88 -2.88 -8.30
CA ALA A 70 1.53 -3.24 -8.71
C ALA A 70 1.25 -2.82 -10.16
N ALA A 71 1.63 -1.60 -10.55
CA ALA A 71 1.50 -1.14 -11.92
C ALA A 71 2.38 -1.91 -12.92
N ASN A 72 3.62 -2.24 -12.55
CA ASN A 72 4.52 -3.05 -13.38
C ASN A 72 3.97 -4.46 -13.62
N ILE A 73 3.43 -5.10 -12.57
CA ILE A 73 2.74 -6.38 -12.68
C ILE A 73 1.53 -6.23 -13.61
N ALA A 74 0.68 -5.23 -13.38
CA ALA A 74 -0.53 -5.00 -14.16
C ALA A 74 -0.23 -4.81 -15.65
N ASN A 75 0.75 -3.96 -15.97
CA ASN A 75 1.13 -3.66 -17.34
C ASN A 75 1.67 -4.89 -18.07
N ALA A 76 2.35 -5.79 -17.36
CA ALA A 76 2.82 -7.06 -17.92
C ALA A 76 1.65 -7.97 -18.37
N TYR A 77 0.46 -7.84 -17.75
CA TYR A 77 -0.79 -8.48 -18.16
C TYR A 77 -1.67 -7.62 -19.09
N GLY A 78 -1.10 -6.55 -19.65
CA GLY A 78 -1.78 -5.68 -20.61
C GLY A 78 -2.82 -4.74 -19.98
N TYR A 79 -2.72 -4.47 -18.68
CA TYR A 79 -3.60 -3.56 -17.95
C TYR A 79 -2.81 -2.40 -17.33
N SER A 80 -3.21 -1.16 -17.60
CA SER A 80 -2.65 0.01 -16.90
C SER A 80 -3.65 0.47 -15.84
N PRO A 81 -3.30 0.44 -14.55
CA PRO A 81 -4.20 0.84 -13.48
C PRO A 81 -4.67 2.29 -13.63
N LYS A 82 -5.89 2.54 -13.18
CA LYS A 82 -6.45 3.87 -13.01
C LYS A 82 -6.07 4.43 -11.65
N ILE A 83 -5.80 5.72 -11.58
CA ILE A 83 -5.35 6.38 -10.34
C ILE A 83 -6.36 7.47 -10.02
N THR A 84 -7.15 7.22 -8.99
CA THR A 84 -8.16 8.16 -8.49
C THR A 84 -7.88 8.53 -7.05
N PRO A 85 -8.14 9.77 -6.61
CA PRO A 85 -7.99 10.14 -5.22
C PRO A 85 -8.76 9.19 -4.28
N PRO A 86 -8.10 8.59 -3.27
CA PRO A 86 -8.77 7.67 -2.35
C PRO A 86 -9.78 8.39 -1.45
N VAL A 87 -10.71 7.62 -0.88
CA VAL A 87 -11.70 8.08 0.09
C VAL A 87 -11.34 7.56 1.48
N TYR A 88 -11.45 8.44 2.48
CA TYR A 88 -11.09 8.17 3.87
C TYR A 88 -12.32 8.40 4.76
N THR A 89 -13.02 7.33 5.15
CA THR A 89 -14.27 7.45 5.90
C THR A 89 -14.44 6.30 6.90
N GLY A 90 -14.80 6.65 8.15
CA GLY A 90 -15.08 5.68 9.20
C GLY A 90 -13.91 4.72 9.46
N GLN A 91 -14.13 3.44 9.15
CA GLN A 91 -13.20 2.32 9.37
C GLN A 91 -12.93 1.52 8.09
N THR A 92 -13.39 2.00 6.94
CA THR A 92 -13.29 1.28 5.67
C THR A 92 -11.91 1.50 5.06
N ILE A 93 -11.20 0.39 4.85
CA ILE A 93 -9.94 0.32 4.10
C ILE A 93 -10.25 -0.46 2.81
N PRO A 94 -9.84 0.00 1.63
CA PRO A 94 -10.18 -0.66 0.38
C PRO A 94 -9.67 -2.10 0.38
N HIS A 95 -10.53 -3.03 -0.01
CA HIS A 95 -10.21 -4.45 -0.19
C HIS A 95 -9.83 -5.22 1.08
N LEU A 96 -9.96 -4.63 2.28
CA LEU A 96 -9.71 -5.30 3.54
C LEU A 96 -10.99 -5.38 4.39
N ASP A 97 -11.27 -6.59 4.90
CA ASP A 97 -12.31 -6.84 5.91
C ASP A 97 -11.72 -7.70 7.04
N PHE A 98 -11.36 -7.03 8.13
CA PHE A 98 -10.75 -7.67 9.30
C PHE A 98 -11.69 -8.67 10.02
N ASN A 99 -12.99 -8.67 9.72
CA ASN A 99 -13.90 -9.69 10.26
C ASN A 99 -13.68 -11.07 9.63
N LEU A 100 -12.96 -11.13 8.50
CA LEU A 100 -12.57 -12.38 7.86
C LEU A 100 -11.39 -13.06 8.57
N ASP A 101 -10.65 -12.30 9.39
CA ASP A 101 -9.50 -12.82 10.11
C ASP A 101 -9.89 -13.48 11.45
N VAL A 102 -9.13 -14.49 11.85
CA VAL A 102 -9.35 -15.25 13.09
C VAL A 102 -8.01 -15.46 13.80
N PRO A 103 -7.78 -14.83 14.96
CA PRO A 103 -8.68 -13.87 15.65
C PRO A 103 -8.86 -12.56 14.86
N ASN A 104 -9.96 -11.85 15.10
CA ASN A 104 -10.16 -10.53 14.48
C ASN A 104 -9.18 -9.51 15.12
N PRO A 105 -8.24 -8.92 14.35
CA PRO A 105 -7.18 -8.07 14.89
C PRO A 105 -7.72 -6.76 15.46
N THR A 106 -8.91 -6.32 15.03
CA THR A 106 -9.57 -5.14 15.59
C THR A 106 -10.00 -5.32 17.04
N SER A 107 -9.84 -6.51 17.64
CA SER A 107 -10.00 -6.67 19.09
C SER A 107 -8.80 -6.13 19.89
N GLU A 108 -7.60 -6.11 19.29
CA GLU A 108 -6.37 -5.62 19.90
C GLU A 108 -6.05 -4.16 19.50
N TYR A 109 -6.36 -3.80 18.26
CA TYR A 109 -6.05 -2.48 17.70
C TYR A 109 -7.24 -1.53 17.75
N GLN A 110 -7.68 -1.17 18.97
CA GLN A 110 -8.75 -0.18 19.21
C GLN A 110 -8.30 0.97 20.11
N PRO A 111 -8.86 2.19 19.93
CA PRO A 111 -9.71 2.60 18.81
C PRO A 111 -8.92 2.64 17.49
N TYR A 112 -9.59 2.52 16.34
CA TYR A 112 -8.98 2.81 15.03
C TYR A 112 -9.94 3.59 14.13
N SER A 113 -9.37 4.32 13.17
CA SER A 113 -10.12 5.06 12.15
C SER A 113 -9.35 5.11 10.84
N ALA A 114 -10.08 4.91 9.74
CA ALA A 114 -9.63 5.07 8.36
C ALA A 114 -9.78 6.52 7.86
N GLU A 115 -10.16 7.46 8.73
CA GLU A 115 -10.22 8.89 8.42
C GLU A 115 -8.84 9.53 8.56
N ILE A 116 -8.54 10.50 7.69
CA ILE A 116 -7.31 11.29 7.77
C ILE A 116 -7.22 11.99 9.13
N GLY A 117 -6.06 11.91 9.76
CA GLY A 117 -5.81 12.54 11.04
C GLY A 117 -4.33 12.60 11.41
N PRO A 118 -4.00 13.19 12.57
CA PRO A 118 -2.63 13.26 13.04
C PRO A 118 -2.12 11.88 13.48
N LEU A 119 -0.82 11.79 13.76
CA LEU A 119 -0.21 10.60 14.35
C LEU A 119 -0.66 10.43 15.80
N ASP A 120 -1.82 9.81 15.97
CA ASP A 120 -2.43 9.44 17.25
C ASP A 120 -2.71 7.94 17.31
N ILE A 121 -3.19 7.46 18.47
CA ILE A 121 -3.45 6.04 18.68
C ILE A 121 -4.45 5.48 17.66
N SER A 122 -5.46 6.24 17.24
CA SER A 122 -6.44 5.78 16.25
C SER A 122 -5.80 5.53 14.88
N ARG A 123 -4.91 6.43 14.43
CA ARG A 123 -4.17 6.28 13.17
C ARG A 123 -3.10 5.20 13.27
N ILE A 124 -2.36 5.15 14.37
CA ILE A 124 -1.34 4.12 14.60
C ILE A 124 -1.97 2.72 14.63
N ASN A 125 -3.10 2.55 15.32
CA ASN A 125 -3.82 1.27 15.31
C ASN A 125 -4.33 0.91 13.92
N ALA A 126 -4.84 1.86 13.15
CA ALA A 126 -5.24 1.62 11.76
C ALA A 126 -4.05 1.21 10.88
N MET A 127 -2.89 1.84 11.04
CA MET A 127 -1.64 1.44 10.35
C MET A 127 -1.23 0.02 10.71
N CYS A 128 -1.24 -0.35 12.00
CA CYS A 128 -0.99 -1.73 12.42
C CYS A 128 -2.00 -2.74 11.86
N LEU A 129 -3.26 -2.32 11.67
CA LEU A 129 -4.29 -3.18 11.08
C LEU A 129 -4.10 -3.36 9.56
N VAL A 130 -3.73 -2.31 8.84
CA VAL A 130 -3.44 -2.37 7.40
C VAL A 130 -2.31 -3.36 7.14
N GLU A 131 -1.21 -3.23 7.89
CA GLU A 131 -0.02 -4.07 7.75
C GLU A 131 -0.08 -5.37 8.57
N TYR A 132 -1.27 -5.78 9.04
CA TYR A 132 -1.38 -6.86 10.00
C TYR A 132 -0.84 -8.19 9.43
N PRO A 133 0.08 -8.87 10.14
CA PRO A 133 0.81 -9.99 9.59
C PRO A 133 -0.04 -11.25 9.38
N ASP A 134 0.30 -11.99 8.34
CA ASP A 134 -0.39 -13.21 7.95
C ASP A 134 -0.13 -14.41 8.87
N TRP A 135 0.91 -14.37 9.70
CA TRP A 135 1.27 -15.46 10.60
C TRP A 135 0.42 -15.51 11.88
N ASP A 136 -0.19 -14.38 12.25
CA ASP A 136 -1.14 -14.31 13.37
C ASP A 136 -2.56 -14.67 12.91
N SER A 137 -2.77 -14.71 11.58
CA SER A 137 -3.99 -15.15 10.95
C SER A 137 -4.07 -16.68 10.86
N SER A 138 -5.24 -17.23 11.18
CA SER A 138 -5.58 -18.63 10.86
C SER A 138 -6.48 -18.77 9.62
N SER A 139 -6.81 -17.65 8.94
CA SER A 139 -7.61 -17.69 7.72
C SER A 139 -6.84 -18.25 6.54
N LYS A 140 -7.59 -18.78 5.56
CA LYS A 140 -7.05 -19.08 4.24
C LYS A 140 -7.77 -18.18 3.24
N PRO A 141 -7.04 -17.54 2.32
CA PRO A 141 -7.67 -16.65 1.36
C PRO A 141 -8.60 -17.43 0.45
N SER A 142 -9.76 -16.85 0.17
CA SER A 142 -10.65 -17.35 -0.87
C SER A 142 -10.04 -17.04 -2.23
N LEU A 143 -9.73 -18.07 -3.02
CA LEU A 143 -9.13 -17.91 -4.36
C LEU A 143 -10.18 -17.67 -5.46
N LYS A 144 -11.44 -17.40 -5.07
CA LYS A 144 -12.53 -17.17 -6.01
C LYS A 144 -12.41 -15.79 -6.63
N GLN A 145 -12.67 -15.73 -7.92
CA GLN A 145 -12.51 -14.56 -8.77
C GLN A 145 -13.47 -13.40 -8.46
N ASN A 146 -14.52 -13.64 -7.67
CA ASN A 146 -15.53 -12.64 -7.32
C ASN A 146 -15.36 -12.06 -5.90
N VAL A 147 -14.25 -12.41 -5.23
CA VAL A 147 -13.87 -11.85 -3.93
C VAL A 147 -13.40 -10.41 -4.14
N LYS A 148 -13.78 -9.52 -3.24
CA LYS A 148 -13.43 -8.08 -3.31
C LYS A 148 -12.70 -7.57 -2.08
N GLU A 149 -12.78 -8.32 -0.99
CA GLU A 149 -12.24 -7.99 0.32
C GLU A 149 -11.55 -9.23 0.89
N TYR A 150 -10.43 -9.00 1.58
CA TYR A 150 -9.55 -10.02 2.14
C TYR A 150 -9.24 -9.68 3.61
N ALA A 151 -8.82 -10.68 4.38
CA ALA A 151 -8.53 -10.49 5.81
C ALA A 151 -7.34 -9.54 6.05
N ASN A 152 -6.29 -9.68 5.23
CA ASN A 152 -5.03 -8.94 5.28
C ASN A 152 -4.41 -8.86 3.86
N ILE A 153 -3.31 -8.10 3.76
CA ILE A 153 -2.59 -7.84 2.50
C ILE A 153 -2.05 -9.15 1.90
N ALA A 154 -1.50 -10.04 2.71
CA ALA A 154 -1.01 -11.37 2.30
C ALA A 154 -2.09 -12.19 1.62
N ASP A 155 -3.27 -12.27 2.23
CA ASP A 155 -4.39 -13.04 1.72
C ASP A 155 -4.87 -12.50 0.37
N PHE A 156 -4.88 -11.17 0.22
CA PHE A 156 -5.12 -10.52 -1.06
C PHE A 156 -4.06 -10.88 -2.10
N TYR A 157 -2.77 -10.72 -1.80
CA TYR A 157 -1.68 -10.99 -2.74
C TYR A 157 -1.53 -12.48 -3.08
N LYS A 158 -1.87 -13.40 -2.17
CA LYS A 158 -1.99 -14.85 -2.45
C LYS A 158 -3.07 -15.13 -3.50
N ALA A 159 -4.22 -14.47 -3.41
CA ALA A 159 -5.28 -14.59 -4.40
C ALA A 159 -4.89 -13.95 -5.74
N LEU A 160 -4.21 -12.80 -5.72
CA LEU A 160 -3.68 -12.15 -6.91
C LEU A 160 -2.62 -13.03 -7.61
N GLU A 161 -1.66 -13.60 -6.88
CA GLU A 161 -0.65 -14.51 -7.43
C GLU A 161 -1.32 -15.73 -8.07
N TYR A 162 -2.33 -16.30 -7.41
CA TYR A 162 -3.11 -17.42 -7.94
C TYR A 162 -3.78 -17.06 -9.27
N GLY A 163 -4.51 -15.94 -9.33
CA GLY A 163 -5.17 -15.46 -10.53
C GLY A 163 -4.16 -15.18 -11.65
N ALA A 164 -3.08 -14.46 -11.35
CA ALA A 164 -1.97 -14.16 -12.26
C ALA A 164 -1.36 -15.45 -12.83
N GLY A 165 -1.21 -16.47 -12.00
CA GLY A 165 -0.70 -17.79 -12.38
C GLY A 165 -1.54 -18.53 -13.43
N GLN A 166 -2.82 -18.18 -13.61
CA GLN A 166 -3.65 -18.76 -14.67
C GLN A 166 -3.39 -18.12 -16.05
N PHE A 167 -2.74 -16.94 -16.08
CA PHE A 167 -2.53 -16.14 -17.28
C PHE A 167 -1.04 -15.95 -17.63
N LYS A 168 -0.13 -16.80 -17.10
CA LYS A 168 1.32 -16.72 -17.36
C LYS A 168 1.66 -16.55 -18.84
N ASN A 169 0.98 -17.28 -19.71
CA ASN A 169 1.22 -17.24 -21.17
C ASN A 169 0.84 -15.90 -21.82
N GLN A 170 0.10 -15.03 -21.13
CA GLN A 170 -0.28 -13.70 -21.61
C GLN A 170 0.71 -12.61 -21.17
N ILE A 171 1.65 -12.91 -20.27
CA ILE A 171 2.64 -11.94 -19.81
C ILE A 171 3.50 -11.45 -20.98
N LYS A 172 3.59 -10.13 -21.10
CA LYS A 172 4.47 -9.40 -22.02
C LYS A 172 5.46 -8.56 -21.26
N GLY A 173 6.74 -8.91 -21.37
CA GLY A 173 7.82 -8.18 -20.73
C GLY A 173 8.07 -6.82 -21.39
N GLY A 174 8.53 -5.85 -20.58
CA GLY A 174 8.94 -4.52 -21.03
C GLY A 174 7.81 -3.57 -21.39
N ILE A 175 6.54 -3.97 -21.20
CA ILE A 175 5.39 -3.13 -21.50
C ILE A 175 5.18 -2.13 -20.35
N ARG A 176 5.32 -0.83 -20.65
CA ARG A 176 4.98 0.29 -19.74
C ARG A 176 5.57 0.13 -18.32
N GLN A 177 6.81 -0.36 -18.25
CA GLN A 177 7.49 -0.61 -16.98
C GLN A 177 8.09 0.69 -16.42
N VAL A 178 8.01 0.87 -15.12
CA VAL A 178 8.44 2.06 -14.38
C VAL A 178 9.47 1.67 -13.33
N SER A 179 10.55 2.45 -13.21
CA SER A 179 11.67 2.14 -12.32
C SER A 179 12.29 3.39 -11.67
N HIS A 180 11.49 4.14 -10.91
CA HIS A 180 11.95 5.32 -10.18
C HIS A 180 12.75 4.99 -8.91
N PHE A 181 12.54 3.80 -8.34
CA PHE A 181 13.11 3.40 -7.05
C PHE A 181 14.35 2.51 -7.14
N SER A 182 14.80 2.09 -8.33
CA SER A 182 15.91 1.13 -8.47
C SER A 182 17.21 1.60 -7.81
N ALA A 183 17.48 2.91 -7.78
CA ALA A 183 18.66 3.48 -7.13
C ALA A 183 18.72 3.24 -5.60
N PHE A 184 17.57 3.00 -4.96
CA PHE A 184 17.46 2.77 -3.53
C PHE A 184 17.68 1.30 -3.13
N TYR A 185 17.64 0.37 -4.09
CA TYR A 185 17.65 -1.08 -3.82
C TYR A 185 18.77 -1.78 -4.61
N ARG A 186 20.00 -1.61 -4.15
CA ARG A 186 21.20 -2.09 -4.86
C ARG A 186 21.33 -3.61 -4.94
N ASN A 187 20.65 -4.32 -4.04
CA ASN A 187 20.67 -5.78 -3.95
C ASN A 187 19.62 -6.44 -4.85
N LEU A 188 18.69 -5.66 -5.44
CA LEU A 188 17.69 -6.15 -6.37
C LEU A 188 18.12 -5.89 -7.81
N SER A 189 18.25 -6.96 -8.60
CA SER A 189 18.79 -6.86 -9.96
C SER A 189 17.89 -6.06 -10.91
N ASN A 190 16.56 -6.17 -10.77
CA ASN A 190 15.59 -5.41 -11.56
C ASN A 190 14.21 -5.41 -10.86
N MET A 191 13.48 -4.30 -10.98
CA MET A 191 12.10 -4.12 -10.47
C MET A 191 11.04 -4.13 -11.59
N ASN A 192 11.44 -4.50 -12.80
CA ASN A 192 10.56 -4.58 -13.96
C ASN A 192 10.31 -6.04 -14.35
N VAL A 193 9.15 -6.29 -14.93
CA VAL A 193 8.87 -7.52 -15.68
C VAL A 193 9.40 -7.33 -17.10
N THR A 194 10.52 -7.97 -17.43
CA THR A 194 11.20 -7.89 -18.74
C THR A 194 10.97 -9.11 -19.61
N GLU A 195 10.60 -10.23 -19.01
CA GLU A 195 10.43 -11.50 -19.71
C GLU A 195 8.95 -11.78 -20.03
N ASN A 196 8.73 -12.65 -21.02
CA ASN A 196 7.40 -13.13 -21.38
C ASN A 196 7.07 -14.43 -20.63
N GLY A 197 5.80 -14.82 -20.63
CA GLY A 197 5.43 -16.20 -20.28
C GLY A 197 5.80 -16.60 -18.83
N ALA A 198 6.31 -17.82 -18.68
CA ALA A 198 6.68 -18.37 -17.38
C ALA A 198 7.83 -17.60 -16.69
N ASP A 199 8.80 -17.10 -17.47
CA ASP A 199 9.93 -16.33 -16.93
C ASP A 199 9.47 -14.96 -16.41
N GLY A 200 8.58 -14.30 -17.14
CA GLY A 200 7.92 -13.08 -16.66
C GLY A 200 7.09 -13.32 -15.39
N PHE A 201 6.50 -14.51 -15.25
CA PHE A 201 5.77 -14.85 -14.02
C PHE A 201 6.68 -14.97 -12.79
N TYR A 202 7.93 -15.40 -12.93
CA TYR A 202 8.89 -15.36 -11.82
C TYR A 202 9.20 -13.93 -11.38
N GLN A 203 9.25 -12.98 -12.33
CA GLN A 203 9.44 -11.56 -12.02
C GLN A 203 8.19 -10.96 -11.36
N VAL A 204 6.98 -11.33 -11.83
CA VAL A 204 5.72 -10.96 -11.16
C VAL A 204 5.72 -11.44 -9.70
N LYS A 205 6.06 -12.71 -9.46
CA LYS A 205 6.17 -13.25 -8.09
C LYS A 205 7.20 -12.52 -7.25
N MET A 206 8.33 -12.14 -7.84
CA MET A 206 9.35 -11.36 -7.13
C MET A 206 8.80 -10.01 -6.68
N LEU A 207 8.04 -9.31 -7.53
CA LEU A 207 7.40 -8.05 -7.16
C LEU A 207 6.30 -8.20 -6.11
N ILE A 208 5.51 -9.28 -6.18
CA ILE A 208 4.53 -9.60 -5.11
C ILE A 208 5.26 -9.85 -3.79
N ASN A 209 6.32 -10.66 -3.80
CA ASN A 209 7.11 -10.93 -2.60
C ASN A 209 7.78 -9.67 -2.04
N LEU A 210 8.23 -8.74 -2.89
CA LEU A 210 8.77 -7.44 -2.46
C LEU A 210 7.72 -6.67 -1.66
N ILE A 211 6.49 -6.60 -2.15
CA ILE A 211 5.38 -5.90 -1.48
C ILE A 211 5.07 -6.56 -0.13
N THR A 212 4.80 -7.87 -0.13
CA THR A 212 4.39 -8.58 1.09
C THR A 212 5.52 -8.70 2.12
N ASP A 213 6.77 -8.90 1.70
CA ASP A 213 7.90 -8.95 2.64
C ASP A 213 8.11 -7.60 3.33
N GLN A 214 7.92 -6.47 2.62
CA GLN A 214 8.11 -5.14 3.20
C GLN A 214 6.93 -4.70 4.07
N GLY A 215 5.69 -4.99 3.68
CA GLY A 215 4.49 -4.59 4.41
C GLY A 215 4.31 -5.35 5.74
N GLU A 216 3.92 -6.61 5.64
CA GLU A 216 3.46 -7.40 6.79
C GLU A 216 4.49 -8.43 7.29
N GLY A 217 5.62 -8.54 6.59
CA GLY A 217 6.64 -9.54 6.81
C GLY A 217 6.22 -10.92 6.30
N ALA A 218 7.17 -11.69 5.75
CA ALA A 218 6.89 -13.08 5.40
C ALA A 218 6.68 -13.91 6.68
N SER A 219 5.66 -14.78 6.71
CA SER A 219 5.32 -15.60 7.88
C SER A 219 6.57 -16.21 8.54
N GLN A 220 6.89 -15.74 9.76
CA GLN A 220 8.03 -16.18 10.59
C GLN A 220 9.45 -15.74 10.14
N GLN A 221 9.60 -14.91 9.10
CA GLN A 221 10.87 -14.23 8.87
C GLN A 221 11.00 -13.08 9.86
N VAL A 222 12.11 -13.07 10.61
CA VAL A 222 12.41 -12.00 11.58
C VAL A 222 12.77 -10.69 10.87
N GLN A 223 13.14 -10.77 9.57
CA GLN A 223 13.69 -9.66 8.81
C GLN A 223 13.28 -9.74 7.33
N ILE A 224 13.13 -8.57 6.70
CA ILE A 224 12.99 -8.41 5.25
C ILE A 224 14.19 -9.03 4.54
N LYS A 225 13.97 -9.77 3.45
CA LYS A 225 15.06 -10.33 2.63
C LYS A 225 16.01 -9.24 2.13
N ASP A 226 17.33 -9.46 2.19
CA ASP A 226 18.36 -8.50 1.76
C ASP A 226 18.14 -7.82 0.40
N ALA A 227 17.53 -8.55 -0.56
CA ALA A 227 17.20 -8.02 -1.88
C ALA A 227 16.11 -6.94 -1.84
N PHE A 228 15.23 -6.98 -0.85
CA PHE A 228 14.07 -6.10 -0.70
C PHE A 228 14.30 -5.00 0.34
N GLN A 229 15.51 -4.87 0.88
CA GLN A 229 15.84 -3.83 1.84
C GLN A 229 16.23 -2.54 1.11
N ASN A 230 15.71 -1.40 1.57
CA ASN A 230 16.12 -0.10 1.06
C ASN A 230 17.53 0.25 1.57
N THR A 231 18.50 0.24 0.68
CA THR A 231 19.94 0.41 0.98
C THR A 231 20.40 1.87 1.02
N ALA A 232 19.52 2.84 0.83
CA ALA A 232 19.89 4.24 0.62
C ALA A 232 19.47 5.16 1.78
N ASP A 233 18.23 5.09 2.22
CA ASP A 233 17.67 6.07 3.16
C ASP A 233 16.79 5.49 4.29
N ASP A 234 16.78 4.16 4.45
CA ASP A 234 16.10 3.49 5.57
C ASP A 234 17.11 2.98 6.61
N LYS A 235 16.98 3.44 7.86
CA LYS A 235 17.83 2.99 8.98
C LYS A 235 17.37 1.67 9.58
N PHE A 236 16.11 1.30 9.35
CA PHE A 236 15.43 0.12 9.87
C PHE A 236 15.04 -0.80 8.71
N MET A 237 15.94 -0.90 7.72
CA MET A 237 15.71 -1.59 6.43
C MET A 237 15.43 -3.09 6.56
N GLU A 238 15.77 -3.69 7.71
CA GLU A 238 15.52 -5.10 8.02
C GLU A 238 14.09 -5.34 8.54
N GLU A 239 13.36 -4.30 8.95
CA GLU A 239 12.05 -4.39 9.59
C GLU A 239 10.91 -4.13 8.61
N ASP A 240 9.85 -4.94 8.69
CA ASP A 240 8.59 -4.72 7.96
C ASP A 240 7.78 -3.54 8.53
N HIS A 241 6.78 -3.08 7.77
CA HIS A 241 5.97 -1.92 8.15
C HIS A 241 5.22 -2.17 9.46
N PHE A 242 4.68 -3.37 9.66
CA PHE A 242 4.01 -3.74 10.91
C PHE A 242 4.91 -3.55 12.13
N ALA A 243 6.13 -4.09 12.10
CA ALA A 243 7.11 -3.96 13.15
C ALA A 243 7.45 -2.49 13.42
N LYS A 244 7.67 -1.69 12.37
CA LYS A 244 7.93 -0.24 12.48
C LYS A 244 6.75 0.50 13.13
N PHE A 245 5.50 0.20 12.74
CA PHE A 245 4.32 0.79 13.37
C PHE A 245 4.13 0.35 14.82
N MET A 246 4.45 -0.90 15.14
CA MET A 246 4.44 -1.41 16.51
C MET A 246 5.46 -0.70 17.40
N GLN A 247 6.63 -0.32 16.88
CA GLN A 247 7.59 0.51 17.63
C GLN A 247 7.01 1.88 17.98
N ILE A 248 6.31 2.51 17.04
CA ILE A 248 5.65 3.80 17.28
C ILE A 248 4.54 3.64 18.32
N LYS A 249 3.72 2.59 18.22
CA LYS A 249 2.65 2.26 19.18
C LYS A 249 3.17 2.00 20.58
N GLN A 250 4.30 1.31 20.70
CA GLN A 250 4.91 0.91 21.98
C GLN A 250 5.86 1.97 22.56
N ALA A 251 6.07 3.08 21.85
CA ALA A 251 6.87 4.19 22.35
C ALA A 251 6.30 4.72 23.68
N LYS A 252 7.18 5.02 24.64
CA LYS A 252 6.79 5.52 25.97
C LYS A 252 5.94 6.80 25.91
N GLN A 253 6.14 7.60 24.87
CA GLN A 253 5.42 8.84 24.62
C GLN A 253 5.31 9.04 23.11
N LEU A 254 4.10 9.37 22.64
CA LEU A 254 3.89 9.77 21.25
C LEU A 254 4.51 11.13 20.96
N GLN A 255 4.98 11.31 19.74
CA GLN A 255 5.55 12.57 19.29
C GLN A 255 4.46 13.67 19.27
N PRO A 256 4.79 14.91 19.69
CA PRO A 256 3.87 16.03 19.55
C PRO A 256 3.46 16.25 18.09
N THR A 257 2.16 16.43 17.88
CA THR A 257 1.58 16.76 16.57
C THR A 257 1.02 18.18 16.56
N TYR A 258 0.86 18.76 15.36
CA TYR A 258 0.20 20.06 15.21
C TYR A 258 -1.25 20.01 15.74
N PRO A 259 -1.72 21.05 16.46
CA PRO A 259 -3.10 21.10 16.94
C PRO A 259 -4.07 21.23 15.77
N VAL A 260 -5.27 20.66 15.91
CA VAL A 260 -6.35 20.77 14.92
C VAL A 260 -7.53 21.57 15.47
N LYS A 261 -8.14 22.39 14.61
CA LYS A 261 -9.44 23.03 14.89
C LYS A 261 -10.56 22.26 14.18
N PRO A 262 -11.80 22.26 14.70
CA PRO A 262 -12.92 21.60 14.03
C PRO A 262 -13.23 22.28 12.70
N GLU A 263 -13.76 21.53 11.72
CA GLU A 263 -14.09 22.05 10.39
C GLU A 263 -15.07 23.23 10.43
N SER A 264 -15.94 23.29 11.44
CA SER A 264 -16.86 24.42 11.66
C SER A 264 -16.17 25.76 11.92
N GLU A 265 -14.88 25.74 12.26
CA GLU A 265 -14.05 26.93 12.50
C GLU A 265 -13.14 27.28 11.31
N TYR A 266 -13.24 26.55 10.19
CA TYR A 266 -12.43 26.83 9.02
C TYR A 266 -12.86 28.16 8.38
N THR A 267 -11.87 29.04 8.24
CA THR A 267 -11.98 30.31 7.54
C THR A 267 -11.89 30.13 6.03
N THR A 268 -12.15 31.17 5.25
CA THR A 268 -11.92 31.16 3.80
C THR A 268 -10.49 30.79 3.43
N TYR A 269 -9.50 31.30 4.18
CA TYR A 269 -8.09 30.98 3.96
C TYR A 269 -7.78 29.49 4.22
N ASP A 270 -8.42 28.89 5.22
CA ASP A 270 -8.26 27.46 5.49
C ASP A 270 -8.82 26.61 4.35
N GLN A 271 -9.97 27.00 3.79
CA GLN A 271 -10.56 26.35 2.63
C GLN A 271 -9.70 26.49 1.37
N GLU A 272 -9.03 27.63 1.17
CA GLU A 272 -8.07 27.82 0.09
C GLU A 272 -6.86 26.87 0.23
N LEU A 273 -6.34 26.66 1.44
CA LEU A 273 -5.25 25.71 1.68
C LEU A 273 -5.66 24.26 1.38
N LEU A 274 -6.89 23.87 1.75
CA LEU A 274 -7.44 22.57 1.38
C LEU A 274 -7.58 22.43 -0.14
N GLN A 275 -8.09 23.47 -0.81
CA GLN A 275 -8.26 23.45 -2.26
C GLN A 275 -6.91 23.29 -2.98
N ILE A 276 -5.86 23.97 -2.52
CA ILE A 276 -4.49 23.80 -3.05
C ILE A 276 -4.01 22.35 -2.88
N LEU A 277 -4.24 21.74 -1.71
CA LEU A 277 -3.88 20.34 -1.49
C LEU A 277 -4.63 19.40 -2.45
N LYS A 278 -5.95 19.58 -2.61
CA LYS A 278 -6.77 18.78 -3.52
C LYS A 278 -6.30 18.90 -4.97
N GLU A 279 -5.95 20.11 -5.42
CA GLU A 279 -5.42 20.36 -6.76
C GLU A 279 -4.07 19.69 -7.00
N HIS A 280 -3.11 19.88 -6.07
CA HIS A 280 -1.80 19.23 -6.18
C HIS A 280 -1.92 17.70 -6.15
N PHE A 281 -2.81 17.16 -5.32
CA PHE A 281 -2.99 15.71 -5.25
C PHE A 281 -3.70 15.14 -6.48
N ALA A 282 -4.71 15.83 -7.02
CA ALA A 282 -5.33 15.45 -8.29
C ALA A 282 -4.31 15.48 -9.45
N GLU A 283 -3.41 16.47 -9.46
CA GLU A 283 -2.30 16.53 -10.43
C GLU A 283 -1.31 15.37 -10.25
N LEU A 284 -0.99 14.99 -9.00
CA LEU A 284 -0.16 13.83 -8.71
C LEU A 284 -0.81 12.55 -9.22
N CYS A 285 -2.08 12.30 -8.91
CA CYS A 285 -2.83 11.14 -9.39
C CYS A 285 -2.80 11.05 -10.92
N ARG A 286 -3.09 12.16 -11.61
CA ARG A 286 -3.00 12.23 -13.08
C ARG A 286 -1.61 11.91 -13.59
N SER A 287 -0.56 12.44 -12.95
CA SER A 287 0.83 12.19 -13.35
C SER A 287 1.21 10.72 -13.17
N ILE A 288 0.82 10.09 -12.05
CA ILE A 288 1.02 8.66 -11.81
C ILE A 288 0.27 7.83 -12.87
N GLU A 289 -0.99 8.16 -13.18
CA GLU A 289 -1.76 7.43 -14.22
C GLU A 289 -1.07 7.50 -15.59
N LEU A 290 -0.60 8.68 -16.00
CA LEU A 290 0.13 8.86 -17.27
C LEU A 290 1.45 8.06 -17.25
N LEU A 291 2.17 8.09 -16.13
CA LEU A 291 3.39 7.32 -15.96
C LEU A 291 3.12 5.81 -16.10
N PHE A 292 2.06 5.30 -15.48
CA PHE A 292 1.66 3.89 -15.58
C PHE A 292 1.09 3.52 -16.96
N ALA A 293 0.63 4.50 -17.73
CA ALA A 293 0.28 4.33 -19.14
C ALA A 293 1.52 4.30 -20.08
N GLY A 294 2.73 4.47 -19.54
CA GLY A 294 3.99 4.47 -20.28
C GLY A 294 4.39 5.83 -20.82
N GLU A 295 3.78 6.91 -20.34
CA GLU A 295 4.20 8.28 -20.63
C GLU A 295 5.30 8.72 -19.65
N ASN A 296 5.96 9.84 -19.96
CA ASN A 296 6.97 10.45 -19.10
C ASN A 296 6.49 11.86 -18.71
N PRO A 297 5.63 12.00 -17.69
CA PRO A 297 5.13 13.30 -17.29
C PRO A 297 6.28 14.20 -16.82
N GLU A 298 6.37 15.41 -17.38
CA GLU A 298 7.26 16.44 -16.88
C GLU A 298 6.92 16.78 -15.42
N ASP A 299 7.90 17.24 -14.64
CA ASP A 299 7.70 17.72 -13.27
C ASP A 299 7.17 16.71 -12.23
N PHE A 300 7.12 15.40 -12.50
CA PHE A 300 6.62 14.37 -11.54
C PHE A 300 7.14 14.55 -10.10
N VAL A 301 8.46 14.69 -9.95
CA VAL A 301 9.11 14.89 -8.64
C VAL A 301 8.67 16.22 -7.99
N ARG A 302 8.51 17.27 -8.78
CA ARG A 302 8.06 18.58 -8.29
C ARG A 302 6.62 18.49 -7.78
N VAL A 303 5.72 17.82 -8.51
CA VAL A 303 4.32 17.61 -8.09
C VAL A 303 4.27 16.83 -6.77
N MET A 304 5.06 15.75 -6.65
CA MET A 304 5.16 14.97 -5.40
C MET A 304 5.62 15.84 -4.21
N ILE A 305 6.64 16.69 -4.41
CA ILE A 305 7.12 17.63 -3.37
C ILE A 305 6.01 18.63 -2.98
N SER A 306 5.27 19.15 -3.97
CA SER A 306 4.18 20.11 -3.74
C SER A 306 3.04 19.54 -2.89
N VAL A 307 2.73 18.25 -3.04
CA VAL A 307 1.74 17.56 -2.19
C VAL A 307 2.21 17.53 -0.73
N GLY A 308 3.44 17.08 -0.48
CA GLY A 308 3.98 17.05 0.88
C GLY A 308 4.03 18.44 1.56
N ALA A 309 4.36 19.48 0.79
CA ALA A 309 4.33 20.86 1.27
C ALA A 309 2.90 21.35 1.60
N ALA A 310 1.92 20.99 0.76
CA ALA A 310 0.51 21.34 0.99
C ALA A 310 -0.09 20.63 2.21
N ILE A 311 0.23 19.34 2.42
CA ILE A 311 -0.16 18.59 3.64
C ILE A 311 0.41 19.29 4.88
N GLN A 312 1.71 19.63 4.86
CA GLN A 312 2.33 20.32 5.99
C GLN A 312 1.70 21.70 6.26
N ASN A 313 1.34 22.44 5.21
CA ASN A 313 0.68 23.73 5.36
C ASN A 313 -0.70 23.60 6.00
N CYS A 314 -1.47 22.55 5.69
CA CYS A 314 -2.72 22.27 6.37
C CYS A 314 -2.49 22.12 7.88
N TRP A 315 -1.56 21.24 8.28
CA TRP A 315 -1.25 21.01 9.68
C TRP A 315 -0.79 22.26 10.43
N LYS A 316 0.10 23.06 9.83
CA LYS A 316 0.59 24.31 10.45
C LYS A 316 -0.51 25.35 10.70
N ASN A 317 -1.64 25.26 9.98
CA ASN A 317 -2.80 26.15 10.14
C ASN A 317 -3.95 25.48 10.93
N GLY A 318 -3.70 24.30 11.50
CA GLY A 318 -4.66 23.54 12.29
C GLY A 318 -5.77 22.87 11.47
N ILE A 319 -5.50 22.60 10.20
CA ILE A 319 -6.44 22.01 9.24
C ILE A 319 -6.07 20.54 9.05
N THR A 320 -7.05 19.65 9.12
CA THR A 320 -6.87 18.24 8.76
C THR A 320 -6.80 18.12 7.22
N PRO A 321 -5.74 17.52 6.65
CA PRO A 321 -5.61 17.35 5.19
C PRO A 321 -6.81 16.63 4.57
N GLN A 322 -7.22 17.06 3.37
CA GLN A 322 -8.24 16.41 2.55
C GLN A 322 -7.74 16.25 1.11
N PHE A 323 -8.03 15.10 0.50
CA PHE A 323 -7.48 14.71 -0.81
C PHE A 323 -8.51 14.67 -1.94
N SER A 324 -9.80 14.84 -1.63
CA SER A 324 -10.90 14.94 -2.60
C SER A 324 -11.96 15.95 -2.17
#